data_AF-A0A524HN27-F1
#
_entry.id   AF-A0A524HN27-F1
#
_cell.length_a   1.000
_cell.length_b   1.000
_cell.length_c   1.000
_cell.angle_alpha   90.00
_cell.angle_beta   90.00
_cell.angle_gamma   90.00
#
_symmetry.space_group_name_H-M   'P 1'
#
loop_
_entity.id
_entity.type
_entity.pdbx_description
1 polymer ?
#
loop_
_entity_poly.entity_id
_entity_poly.type
_entity_poly.pdbx_seq_one_letter_code
_entity_poly.pdbx_strand_id
1 'polypeptide(L)'
;MRSMWMKIGLGAGAVFALGMMVVTITGAAKDAARAVVHRSLMGAGQVLASAAAKSDLPFLLGGVRVGTIRNLDIQRTTRGELPEVHLVVDLTPPELSSRLEGCVLIPARDGDFNPDQGFRCADAPVTDHATIGSARFEPGALERPIQVGPVLAQDLRRGDPFEARADLGGQVRITAKGDSGELVNFFADSSGVSIRVQDEMQRAVLRLLADSTGASLRVRGDDGKVVRLEANRTGLTIVVDSARQ
;
A
#
# COMPACT_ATOMS: atom_id res chain seq x y z
N MET A 1 4.32 -25.04 -8.19
CA MET A 1 4.29 -24.04 -7.09
C MET A 1 3.21 -22.95 -7.25
N ARG A 2 2.70 -22.66 -8.46
CA ARG A 2 1.63 -21.68 -8.72
C ARG A 2 0.26 -21.96 -8.05
N SER A 3 -0.09 -23.21 -7.75
CA SER A 3 -1.42 -23.53 -7.19
C SER A 3 -1.57 -23.31 -5.67
N MET A 4 -0.48 -23.09 -4.93
CA MET A 4 -0.55 -22.79 -3.49
C MET A 4 -0.89 -21.32 -3.22
N TRP A 5 -0.35 -20.39 -4.00
CA TRP A 5 -0.68 -18.95 -3.92
C TRP A 5 -2.15 -18.67 -4.23
N MET A 6 -2.75 -19.40 -5.17
CA MET A 6 -4.15 -19.20 -5.55
C MET A 6 -5.13 -19.66 -4.44
N LYS A 7 -4.76 -20.64 -3.62
CA LYS A 7 -5.58 -21.11 -2.49
C LYS A 7 -5.55 -20.14 -1.30
N ILE A 8 -4.39 -19.55 -1.03
CA ILE A 8 -4.24 -18.50 0.00
C ILE A 8 -4.98 -17.22 -0.44
N GLY A 9 -4.85 -16.83 -1.72
CA GLY A 9 -5.56 -15.68 -2.28
C GLY A 9 -7.09 -15.82 -2.26
N LEU A 10 -7.62 -17.02 -2.52
CA LEU A 10 -9.07 -17.25 -2.50
C LEU A 10 -9.65 -17.20 -1.07
N GLY A 11 -8.92 -17.74 -0.09
CA GLY A 11 -9.32 -17.70 1.32
C GLY A 11 -9.28 -16.29 1.91
N ALA A 12 -8.19 -15.55 1.66
CA ALA A 12 -8.05 -14.16 2.10
C ALA A 12 -9.07 -13.24 1.41
N GLY A 13 -9.33 -13.45 0.12
CA GLY A 13 -10.34 -12.69 -0.63
C GLY A 13 -11.77 -12.90 -0.10
N ALA A 14 -12.14 -14.13 0.25
CA ALA A 14 -13.43 -14.43 0.85
C ALA A 14 -13.59 -13.80 2.25
N VAL A 15 -12.55 -13.81 3.07
CA VAL A 15 -12.55 -13.17 4.40
C VAL A 15 -12.55 -11.66 4.31
N PHE A 16 -11.85 -11.09 3.32
CA PHE A 16 -11.88 -9.66 3.06
C PHE A 16 -13.25 -9.22 2.55
N ALA A 17 -13.86 -9.96 1.62
CA ALA A 17 -15.20 -9.71 1.13
C ALA A 17 -16.25 -9.85 2.25
N LEU A 18 -16.14 -10.88 3.10
CA LEU A 18 -17.01 -11.04 4.28
C LEU A 18 -16.76 -9.97 5.34
N GLY A 19 -15.51 -9.59 5.59
CA GLY A 19 -15.14 -8.52 6.50
C GLY A 19 -15.71 -7.18 6.03
N MET A 20 -15.59 -6.89 4.73
CA MET A 20 -16.22 -5.74 4.09
C MET A 20 -17.75 -5.82 4.18
N MET A 21 -18.35 -7.01 4.02
CA MET A 21 -19.79 -7.27 4.17
C MET A 21 -20.28 -7.02 5.61
N VAL A 22 -19.53 -7.47 6.61
CA VAL A 22 -19.83 -7.25 8.05
C VAL A 22 -19.66 -5.77 8.40
N VAL A 23 -18.63 -5.10 7.89
CA VAL A 23 -18.45 -3.64 8.01
C VAL A 23 -19.57 -2.88 7.30
N THR A 24 -20.17 -3.43 6.23
CA THR A 24 -21.34 -2.82 5.59
C THR A 24 -22.63 -3.00 6.40
N ILE A 25 -22.74 -4.07 7.20
CA ILE A 25 -23.90 -4.34 8.05
C ILE A 25 -23.87 -3.50 9.34
N THR A 26 -22.69 -3.19 9.88
CA THR A 26 -22.55 -2.31 11.06
C THR A 26 -22.33 -0.85 10.64
N GLY A 27 -23.43 -0.11 10.45
CA GLY A 27 -23.42 1.28 9.93
C GLY A 27 -22.48 2.27 10.62
N ALA A 28 -22.14 2.09 11.90
CA ALA A 28 -21.24 2.97 12.65
C ALA A 28 -19.73 2.67 12.41
N ALA A 29 -19.36 1.42 12.17
CA ALA A 29 -17.97 1.05 11.84
C ALA A 29 -17.57 1.53 10.44
N LYS A 30 -18.56 1.73 9.56
CA LYS A 30 -18.40 2.26 8.20
C LYS A 30 -17.83 3.68 8.22
N ASP A 31 -18.23 4.52 9.16
CA ASP A 31 -17.81 5.92 9.19
C ASP A 31 -16.45 6.11 9.88
N ALA A 32 -16.12 5.30 10.89
CA ALA A 32 -14.80 5.31 11.53
C ALA A 32 -13.73 4.62 10.65
N ALA A 33 -14.04 3.45 10.10
CA ALA A 33 -13.12 2.76 9.18
C ALA A 33 -13.00 3.52 7.85
N ARG A 34 -14.10 4.08 7.31
CA ARG A 34 -13.95 5.05 6.21
C ARG A 34 -13.17 6.25 6.68
N ALA A 35 -13.46 6.93 7.78
CA ALA A 35 -12.70 8.14 8.14
C ALA A 35 -11.20 7.87 8.27
N VAL A 36 -10.77 6.78 8.90
CA VAL A 36 -9.35 6.44 9.06
C VAL A 36 -8.73 5.98 7.74
N VAL A 37 -9.43 5.19 6.93
CA VAL A 37 -8.94 4.73 5.62
C VAL A 37 -9.01 5.85 4.56
N HIS A 38 -10.08 6.62 4.49
CA HIS A 38 -10.23 7.78 3.60
C HIS A 38 -9.24 8.90 3.94
N ARG A 39 -9.00 9.21 5.23
CA ARG A 39 -8.05 10.27 5.60
C ARG A 39 -6.60 9.86 5.35
N SER A 40 -6.26 8.58 5.57
CA SER A 40 -4.87 8.12 5.51
C SER A 40 -4.46 7.47 4.19
N LEU A 41 -5.41 6.95 3.39
CA LEU A 41 -5.12 6.03 2.29
C LEU A 41 -5.60 6.47 0.90
N MET A 42 -6.16 7.67 0.72
CA MET A 42 -6.65 8.12 -0.61
C MET A 42 -5.54 8.33 -1.65
N GLY A 43 -4.29 8.59 -1.25
CA GLY A 43 -3.13 8.67 -2.17
C GLY A 43 -2.26 7.41 -2.15
N ALA A 44 -1.88 6.96 -0.95
CA ALA A 44 -0.96 5.83 -0.80
C ALA A 44 -1.65 4.46 -0.81
N GLY A 45 -2.94 4.38 -0.46
CA GLY A 45 -3.61 3.10 -0.23
C GLY A 45 -3.80 2.24 -1.47
N GLN A 46 -4.04 2.83 -2.63
CA GLN A 46 -4.14 2.06 -3.88
C GLN A 46 -2.77 1.51 -4.31
N VAL A 47 -1.73 2.33 -4.22
CA VAL A 47 -0.34 1.97 -4.51
C VAL A 47 0.17 0.89 -3.55
N LEU A 48 -0.17 1.02 -2.26
CA LEU A 48 0.24 0.08 -1.22
C LEU A 48 -0.57 -1.21 -1.26
N ALA A 49 -1.85 -1.17 -1.63
CA ALA A 49 -2.67 -2.36 -1.76
C ALA A 49 -2.24 -3.25 -2.94
N SER A 50 -1.81 -2.65 -4.06
CA SER A 50 -1.28 -3.41 -5.20
C SER A 50 0.10 -4.00 -4.90
N ALA A 51 0.98 -3.23 -4.24
CA ALA A 51 2.27 -3.70 -3.74
C ALA A 51 2.11 -4.83 -2.71
N ALA A 52 1.10 -4.74 -1.83
CA ALA A 52 0.81 -5.75 -0.82
C ALA A 52 0.40 -7.12 -1.35
N ALA A 53 -0.20 -7.16 -2.55
CA ALA A 53 -0.64 -8.40 -3.17
C ALA A 53 0.49 -9.16 -3.90
N LYS A 54 1.64 -8.51 -4.14
CA LYS A 54 2.73 -9.05 -4.96
C LYS A 54 4.05 -8.92 -4.22
N SER A 55 4.68 -10.05 -3.91
CA SER A 55 6.05 -10.10 -3.38
C SER A 55 7.14 -9.75 -4.42
N ASP A 56 6.74 -9.38 -5.64
CA ASP A 56 7.60 -9.00 -6.77
C ASP A 56 6.86 -7.95 -7.59
N LEU A 57 7.04 -6.68 -7.23
CA LEU A 57 6.42 -5.55 -7.92
C LEU A 57 7.31 -5.16 -9.12
N PRO A 58 6.88 -5.41 -10.37
CA PRO A 58 7.74 -5.14 -11.51
C PRO A 58 7.92 -3.63 -11.71
N PHE A 59 9.13 -3.21 -12.04
CA PHE A 59 9.37 -1.86 -12.57
C PHE A 59 9.23 -1.91 -14.09
N LEU A 60 8.21 -1.23 -14.62
CA LEU A 60 7.95 -1.16 -16.05
C LEU A 60 8.39 0.20 -16.60
N LEU A 61 9.10 0.20 -17.72
CA LEU A 61 9.47 1.39 -18.49
C LEU A 61 8.89 1.28 -19.90
N GLY A 62 7.99 2.19 -20.27
CA GLY A 62 7.26 2.13 -21.54
C GLY A 62 6.44 0.83 -21.68
N GLY A 63 5.94 0.30 -20.56
CA GLY A 63 5.21 -0.98 -20.52
C GLY A 63 6.08 -2.24 -20.55
N VAL A 64 7.41 -2.10 -20.67
CA VAL A 64 8.35 -3.23 -20.66
C VAL A 64 8.94 -3.39 -19.27
N ARG A 65 8.96 -4.62 -18.73
CA ARG A 65 9.62 -4.89 -17.45
C ARG A 65 11.13 -4.76 -17.61
N VAL A 66 11.74 -3.89 -16.82
CA VAL A 66 13.20 -3.65 -16.79
C VAL A 66 13.81 -3.94 -15.43
N GLY A 67 12.99 -4.27 -14.42
CA GLY A 67 13.45 -4.60 -13.08
C GLY A 67 12.31 -4.96 -12.13
N THR A 68 12.65 -4.93 -10.84
CA THR A 68 11.73 -5.14 -9.71
C THR A 68 11.93 -4.04 -8.67
N ILE A 69 10.84 -3.46 -8.19
CA ILE A 69 10.86 -2.50 -7.08
C ILE A 69 11.12 -3.29 -5.79
N ARG A 70 12.22 -2.98 -5.11
CA ARG A 70 12.60 -3.58 -3.82
C ARG A 70 12.10 -2.77 -2.65
N ASN A 71 12.22 -1.44 -2.74
CA ASN A 71 11.77 -0.54 -1.68
C ASN A 71 10.94 0.57 -2.30
N LEU A 72 9.88 0.95 -1.59
CA LEU A 72 9.04 2.09 -1.88
C LEU A 72 8.86 2.86 -0.58
N ASP A 73 9.37 4.09 -0.51
CA ASP A 73 9.11 5.04 0.55
C ASP A 73 8.27 6.18 -0.03
N ILE A 74 7.15 6.50 0.60
CA ILE A 74 6.32 7.65 0.27
C ILE A 74 6.03 8.39 1.56
N GLN A 75 6.45 9.63 1.64
CA GLN A 75 6.19 10.46 2.82
C GLN A 75 5.69 11.84 2.43
N ARG A 76 4.80 12.40 3.24
CA ARG A 76 4.41 13.80 3.22
C ARG A 76 4.54 14.30 4.64
N THR A 77 5.49 15.19 4.87
CA THR A 77 5.76 15.76 6.20
C THR A 77 4.79 16.89 6.52
N THR A 78 4.36 17.64 5.51
CA THR A 78 3.55 18.86 5.67
C THR A 78 2.27 18.79 4.84
N ARG A 79 1.14 19.23 5.41
CA ARG A 79 -0.12 19.35 4.68
C ARG A 79 0.03 20.35 3.52
N GLY A 80 -0.48 19.98 2.35
CA GLY A 80 -0.45 20.85 1.16
C GLY A 80 0.86 20.80 0.37
N GLU A 81 1.90 20.13 0.91
CA GLU A 81 3.12 19.83 0.15
C GLU A 81 2.95 18.57 -0.68
N LEU A 82 3.78 18.45 -1.71
CA LEU A 82 3.85 17.21 -2.48
C LEU A 82 4.47 16.11 -1.60
N PRO A 83 3.97 14.87 -1.69
CA PRO A 83 4.66 13.75 -1.10
C PRO A 83 6.00 13.55 -1.81
N GLU A 84 7.01 13.16 -1.04
CA GLU A 84 8.30 12.69 -1.49
C GLU A 84 8.24 11.17 -1.68
N VAL A 85 8.69 10.69 -2.83
CA VAL A 85 8.69 9.28 -3.23
C VAL A 85 10.12 8.83 -3.48
N HIS A 86 10.55 7.77 -2.81
CA HIS A 86 11.82 7.11 -3.07
C HIS A 86 11.59 5.65 -3.47
N LEU A 87 12.06 5.29 -4.66
CA LEU A 87 12.06 3.91 -5.14
C LEU A 87 13.48 3.35 -5.12
N VAL A 88 13.61 2.07 -4.77
CA VAL A 88 14.81 1.27 -5.06
C VAL A 88 14.40 0.16 -6.01
N VAL A 89 15.10 0.05 -7.14
CA VAL A 89 14.76 -0.85 -8.23
C VAL A 89 15.96 -1.73 -8.57
N ASP A 90 15.79 -3.03 -8.46
CA ASP A 90 16.75 -4.01 -8.98
C ASP A 90 16.53 -4.17 -10.48
N LEU A 91 17.49 -3.75 -11.30
CA LEU A 91 17.45 -3.87 -12.75
C LEU A 91 17.68 -5.30 -13.21
N THR A 92 16.99 -5.68 -14.28
CA THR A 92 17.15 -6.97 -14.93
C THR A 92 16.89 -6.83 -16.43
N PRO A 93 17.93 -6.92 -17.29
CA PRO A 93 19.36 -7.05 -16.98
C PRO A 93 20.01 -5.73 -16.48
N PRO A 94 21.13 -5.80 -15.73
CA PRO A 94 21.78 -4.63 -15.13
C PRO A 94 22.35 -3.61 -16.13
N GLU A 95 22.63 -4.04 -17.37
CA GLU A 95 23.10 -3.18 -18.47
C GLU A 95 22.08 -2.13 -18.94
N LEU A 96 20.81 -2.25 -18.52
CA LEU A 96 19.77 -1.26 -18.82
C LEU A 96 19.98 0.08 -18.11
N SER A 97 20.90 0.17 -17.14
CA SER A 97 21.27 1.43 -16.48
C SER A 97 21.70 2.51 -17.47
N SER A 98 22.47 2.16 -18.49
CA SER A 98 22.89 3.06 -19.57
C SER A 98 21.71 3.68 -20.33
N ARG A 99 20.63 2.92 -20.53
CA ARG A 99 19.40 3.40 -21.21
C ARG A 99 18.54 4.30 -20.33
N LEU A 100 18.77 4.28 -19.03
CA LEU A 100 18.14 5.18 -18.07
C LEU A 100 18.94 6.47 -17.90
N GLU A 101 20.09 6.62 -18.56
CA GLU A 101 20.84 7.87 -18.55
C GLU A 101 20.05 9.02 -19.19
N GLY A 102 19.97 10.15 -18.49
CA GLY A 102 19.15 11.29 -18.90
C GLY A 102 17.63 11.11 -18.71
N CYS A 103 17.18 9.93 -18.28
CA CYS A 103 15.76 9.64 -18.16
C CYS A 103 15.09 10.35 -16.99
N VAL A 104 14.09 11.18 -17.27
CA VAL A 104 13.14 11.66 -16.26
C VAL A 104 11.93 10.73 -16.26
N LEU A 105 11.63 10.16 -15.09
CA LEU A 105 10.54 9.20 -14.94
C LEU A 105 9.21 9.93 -14.79
N ILE A 106 8.26 9.61 -15.66
CA ILE A 106 6.89 10.13 -15.59
C ILE A 106 5.95 8.93 -15.49
N PRO A 107 4.86 8.98 -14.71
CA PRO A 107 3.88 7.90 -14.72
C PRO A 107 3.42 7.54 -16.13
N ALA A 108 3.25 6.23 -16.39
CA ALA A 108 2.83 5.75 -17.70
C ALA A 108 1.42 6.23 -18.09
N ARG A 109 0.56 6.49 -17.10
CA ARG A 109 -0.76 7.09 -17.29
C ARG A 109 -0.81 8.46 -16.63
N ASP A 110 -1.32 9.43 -17.37
CA ASP A 110 -1.54 10.76 -16.83
C ASP A 110 -2.69 10.72 -15.79
N GLY A 111 -2.52 11.46 -14.69
CA GLY A 111 -3.55 11.60 -13.65
C GLY A 111 -3.57 10.52 -12.57
N ASP A 112 -2.71 9.50 -12.64
CA ASP A 112 -2.59 8.45 -11.62
C ASP A 112 -1.10 8.16 -11.32
N PHE A 113 -0.72 8.16 -10.03
CA PHE A 113 0.59 7.70 -9.61
C PHE A 113 0.48 6.25 -9.15
N ASN A 114 0.74 5.33 -10.08
CA ASN A 114 0.67 3.89 -9.79
C ASN A 114 1.92 3.16 -10.31
N PRO A 115 2.85 2.77 -9.43
CA PRO A 115 4.07 2.05 -9.80
C PRO A 115 3.81 0.73 -10.54
N ASP A 116 2.69 0.04 -10.32
CA ASP A 116 2.32 -1.18 -11.05
C ASP A 116 2.09 -0.91 -12.55
N GLN A 117 1.66 0.30 -12.90
CA GLN A 117 1.44 0.71 -14.29
C GLN A 117 2.75 1.14 -14.96
N GLY A 118 3.79 1.40 -14.16
CA GLY A 118 5.10 1.78 -14.61
C GLY A 118 5.26 3.25 -14.98
N PHE A 119 6.37 3.50 -15.67
CA PHE A 119 6.84 4.83 -16.02
C PHE A 119 7.10 4.93 -17.52
N ARG A 120 7.06 6.14 -18.05
CA ARG A 120 7.62 6.53 -19.34
C ARG A 120 8.86 7.38 -19.09
N CYS A 121 9.76 7.36 -20.06
CA CYS A 121 10.99 8.13 -20.02
C CYS A 121 10.80 9.43 -20.80
N ALA A 122 11.18 10.55 -20.21
CA ALA A 122 11.41 11.80 -20.93
C ALA A 122 12.91 12.10 -20.96
N ASP A 123 13.43 12.54 -22.11
CA ASP A 123 14.86 12.82 -22.31
C ASP A 123 15.34 14.08 -21.59
N ALA A 124 14.41 14.89 -21.08
CA ALA A 124 14.66 16.09 -20.32
C ALA A 124 13.54 16.34 -19.29
N PRO A 125 13.81 17.13 -18.24
CA PRO A 125 12.76 17.59 -17.33
C PRO A 125 11.65 18.28 -18.11
N VAL A 126 10.40 17.90 -17.82
CA VAL A 126 9.25 18.43 -18.54
C VAL A 126 8.80 19.71 -17.85
N THR A 127 8.69 20.79 -18.63
CA THR A 127 8.14 22.06 -18.15
C THR A 127 6.73 21.83 -17.57
N ASP A 128 6.39 22.55 -16.50
CA ASP A 128 5.12 22.44 -15.77
C ASP A 128 4.87 21.12 -15.04
N HIS A 129 5.85 20.21 -14.99
CA HIS A 129 5.79 19.04 -14.11
C HIS A 129 6.46 19.32 -12.78
N ALA A 130 5.90 18.74 -11.72
CA ALA A 130 6.49 18.82 -10.39
C ALA A 130 7.31 17.56 -10.10
N THR A 131 8.51 17.73 -9.57
CA THR A 131 9.32 16.62 -9.05
C THR A 131 8.74 16.18 -7.71
N ILE A 132 8.45 14.89 -7.58
CA ILE A 132 7.90 14.28 -6.35
C ILE A 132 8.88 13.30 -5.69
N GLY A 133 10.10 13.16 -6.21
CA GLY A 133 11.13 12.31 -5.62
C GLY A 133 11.99 11.64 -6.67
N SER A 134 12.46 10.43 -6.38
CA SER A 134 13.46 9.74 -7.20
C SER A 134 13.34 8.21 -7.18
N ALA A 135 13.86 7.58 -8.23
CA ALA A 135 14.11 6.14 -8.28
C ALA A 135 15.61 5.88 -8.37
N ARG A 136 16.12 5.05 -7.46
CA ARG A 136 17.49 4.53 -7.46
C ARG A 136 17.50 3.14 -8.09
N PHE A 137 18.39 2.93 -9.04
CA PHE A 137 18.54 1.67 -9.75
C PHE A 137 19.80 0.92 -9.33
N GLU A 138 19.67 -0.38 -9.10
CA GLU A 138 20.74 -1.29 -8.70
C GLU A 138 20.92 -2.41 -9.73
N PRO A 139 22.15 -2.88 -10.01
CA PRO A 139 23.42 -2.30 -9.56
C PRO A 139 23.75 -1.00 -10.31
N GLY A 140 24.43 -0.06 -9.64
CA GLY A 140 24.92 1.18 -10.27
C GLY A 140 24.57 2.47 -9.54
N ALA A 141 23.69 2.40 -8.53
CA ALA A 141 23.24 3.55 -7.73
C ALA A 141 22.76 4.74 -8.60
N LEU A 142 22.25 4.44 -9.81
CA LEU A 142 21.78 5.44 -10.74
C LEU A 142 20.49 6.03 -10.20
N GLU A 143 20.43 7.34 -9.99
CA GLU A 143 19.24 8.00 -9.49
C GLU A 143 18.56 8.83 -10.57
N ARG A 144 17.25 8.68 -10.70
CA ARG A 144 16.44 9.40 -11.68
C ARG A 144 15.25 10.10 -11.03
N PRO A 145 15.00 11.37 -11.36
CA PRO A 145 13.88 12.10 -10.79
C PRO A 145 12.55 11.54 -11.30
N ILE A 146 11.56 11.56 -10.43
CA ILE A 146 10.17 11.23 -10.75
C ILE A 146 9.40 12.54 -10.82
N GLN A 147 8.77 12.80 -11.98
CA GLN A 147 7.97 13.98 -12.25
C GLN A 147 6.53 13.63 -12.55
N VAL A 148 5.61 14.47 -12.11
CA VAL A 148 4.18 14.33 -12.36
C VAL A 148 3.60 15.59 -12.95
N GLY A 149 2.58 15.42 -13.81
CA GLY A 149 1.86 16.54 -14.41
C GLY A 149 1.10 17.38 -13.37
N PRO A 150 0.69 18.61 -13.73
CA PRO A 150 0.16 19.60 -12.80
C PRO A 150 -1.16 19.16 -12.12
N VAL A 151 -2.03 18.44 -12.84
CA VAL A 151 -3.29 17.92 -12.30
C VAL A 151 -3.01 16.92 -11.16
N LEU A 152 -2.18 15.92 -11.44
CA LEU A 152 -1.79 14.91 -10.45
C LEU A 152 -1.00 15.55 -9.29
N ALA A 153 -0.14 16.52 -9.56
CA ALA A 153 0.56 17.28 -8.52
C ALA A 153 -0.42 17.99 -7.57
N GLN A 154 -1.49 18.61 -8.10
CA GLN A 154 -2.51 19.23 -7.26
C GLN A 154 -3.28 18.20 -6.42
N ASP A 155 -3.62 17.06 -7.01
CA ASP A 155 -4.31 15.99 -6.29
C ASP A 155 -3.43 15.39 -5.18
N LEU A 156 -2.14 15.15 -5.45
CA LEU A 156 -1.17 14.64 -4.48
C LEU A 156 -0.90 15.58 -3.31
N ARG A 157 -1.05 16.91 -3.50
CA ARG A 157 -0.98 17.88 -2.40
C ARG A 157 -2.16 17.77 -1.43
N ARG A 158 -3.28 17.16 -1.83
CA ARG A 158 -4.45 17.01 -0.98
C ARG A 158 -4.25 15.87 0.03
N GLY A 159 -4.61 16.13 1.27
CA GLY A 159 -4.59 15.16 2.36
C GLY A 159 -3.57 15.51 3.45
N ASP A 160 -3.57 14.70 4.50
CA ASP A 160 -2.79 14.93 5.71
C ASP A 160 -1.37 14.37 5.61
N PRO A 161 -0.42 14.85 6.44
CA PRO A 161 0.89 14.23 6.57
C PRO A 161 0.79 12.71 6.75
N PHE A 162 1.67 11.99 6.06
CA PHE A 162 1.77 10.55 6.20
C PHE A 162 3.18 10.05 5.90
N GLU A 163 3.51 8.86 6.37
CA GLU A 163 4.74 8.15 6.03
C GLU A 163 4.37 6.71 5.71
N ALA A 164 4.76 6.21 4.54
CA ALA A 164 4.45 4.89 4.04
C ALA A 164 5.70 4.21 3.47
N ARG A 165 6.17 3.15 4.13
CA ARG A 165 7.32 2.36 3.64
C ARG A 165 6.88 0.95 3.28
N ALA A 166 7.27 0.47 2.10
CA ALA A 166 7.13 -0.91 1.66
C ALA A 166 8.51 -1.51 1.35
N ASP A 167 8.88 -2.56 2.07
CA ASP A 167 9.94 -3.50 1.66
C ASP A 167 9.27 -4.63 0.87
N LEU A 168 9.70 -4.87 -0.35
CA LEU A 168 9.14 -5.84 -1.30
C LEU A 168 10.17 -6.93 -1.64
N GLY A 169 11.31 -6.96 -0.95
CA GLY A 169 12.43 -7.84 -1.27
C GLY A 169 12.24 -9.33 -0.91
N GLY A 170 11.08 -9.69 -0.37
CA GLY A 170 10.67 -11.07 -0.06
C GLY A 170 9.50 -11.15 0.92
N GLN A 171 9.47 -10.22 1.88
CA GLN A 171 8.36 -10.02 2.81
C GLN A 171 7.84 -8.61 2.60
N VAL A 172 6.54 -8.47 2.36
CA VAL A 172 5.89 -7.17 2.31
C VAL A 172 5.75 -6.65 3.74
N ARG A 173 6.36 -5.51 4.03
CA ARG A 173 6.06 -4.76 5.26
C ARG A 173 5.68 -3.34 4.89
N ILE A 174 4.44 -2.97 5.22
CA ILE A 174 3.90 -1.64 5.02
C ILE A 174 3.61 -1.02 6.38
N THR A 175 4.21 0.14 6.65
CA THR A 175 3.87 0.95 7.81
C THR A 175 3.38 2.30 7.32
N ALA A 176 2.13 2.65 7.62
CA ALA A 176 1.55 3.96 7.38
C ALA A 176 1.29 4.67 8.71
N LYS A 177 1.76 5.90 8.86
CA LYS A 177 1.50 6.74 10.04
C LYS A 177 0.75 8.01 9.65
N GLY A 178 -0.33 8.34 10.36
CA GLY A 178 -1.05 9.60 10.24
C GLY A 178 -0.51 10.67 11.20
N ASP A 179 -0.87 11.93 10.94
CA ASP A 179 -0.45 13.10 11.73
C ASP A 179 -1.00 13.07 13.17
N SER A 180 -2.22 12.56 13.36
CA SER A 180 -2.85 12.40 14.69
C SER A 180 -2.33 11.17 15.46
N GLY A 181 -1.35 10.44 14.90
CA GLY A 181 -0.73 9.28 15.54
C GLY A 181 -1.39 7.93 15.21
N GLU A 182 -2.36 7.90 14.28
CA GLU A 182 -2.90 6.65 13.75
C GLU A 182 -1.80 5.84 13.06
N LEU A 183 -1.85 4.52 13.22
CA LEU A 183 -0.86 3.61 12.63
C LEU A 183 -1.55 2.46 11.90
N VAL A 184 -1.14 2.22 10.67
CA VAL A 184 -1.47 1.03 9.91
C VAL A 184 -0.19 0.24 9.69
N ASN A 185 -0.16 -0.97 10.23
CA ASN A 185 0.89 -1.94 9.96
C ASN A 185 0.30 -3.08 9.14
N PHE A 186 0.80 -3.26 7.94
CA PHE A 186 0.51 -4.39 7.09
C PHE A 186 1.78 -5.20 6.89
N PHE A 187 1.63 -6.51 6.96
CA PHE A 187 2.69 -7.47 6.80
C PHE A 187 2.16 -8.62 5.97
N ALA A 188 2.92 -9.06 4.98
CA ALA A 188 2.62 -10.29 4.25
C ALA A 188 3.89 -11.00 3.84
N ASP A 189 3.91 -12.31 4.04
CA ASP A 189 4.96 -13.19 3.53
C ASP A 189 4.37 -14.55 3.12
N SER A 190 5.25 -15.52 2.86
CA SER A 190 4.85 -16.88 2.48
C SER A 190 4.03 -17.63 3.55
N SER A 191 4.09 -17.20 4.81
CA SER A 191 3.37 -17.82 5.93
C SER A 191 1.97 -17.24 6.12
N GLY A 192 1.75 -15.98 5.75
CA GLY A 192 0.44 -15.33 5.88
C GLY A 192 0.49 -13.81 5.79
N VAL A 193 -0.62 -13.18 6.15
CA VAL A 193 -0.88 -11.74 6.15
C VAL A 193 -1.30 -11.31 7.55
N SER A 194 -0.79 -10.18 8.01
CA SER A 194 -1.19 -9.51 9.24
C SER A 194 -1.43 -8.03 8.99
N ILE A 195 -2.62 -7.53 9.31
CA ILE A 195 -2.97 -6.12 9.26
C ILE A 195 -3.34 -5.68 10.68
N ARG A 196 -2.78 -4.57 11.13
CA ARG A 196 -3.14 -3.92 12.38
C ARG A 196 -3.35 -2.43 12.11
N VAL A 197 -4.53 -1.94 12.49
CA VAL A 197 -4.83 -0.50 12.50
C VAL A 197 -5.01 -0.08 13.95
N GLN A 198 -4.30 0.98 14.32
CA GLN A 198 -4.39 1.62 15.62
C GLN A 198 -4.90 3.05 15.47
N ASP A 199 -5.74 3.47 16.40
CA ASP A 199 -6.17 4.86 16.50
C ASP A 199 -5.05 5.76 17.10
N GLU A 200 -5.35 7.04 17.23
CA GLU A 200 -4.49 8.07 17.86
C GLU A 200 -4.03 7.69 19.28
N MET A 201 -4.85 6.91 20.02
CA MET A 201 -4.55 6.42 21.35
C MET A 201 -3.76 5.10 21.35
N GLN A 202 -3.25 4.67 20.19
CA GLN A 202 -2.55 3.40 19.98
C GLN A 202 -3.40 2.14 20.26
N ARG A 203 -4.71 2.27 20.33
CA ARG A 203 -5.63 1.15 20.56
C ARG A 203 -5.88 0.46 19.23
N ALA A 204 -5.72 -0.86 19.19
CA ALA A 204 -6.05 -1.63 17.99
C ALA A 204 -7.56 -1.54 17.71
N VAL A 205 -7.91 -0.89 16.59
CA VAL A 205 -9.29 -0.79 16.07
C VAL A 205 -9.58 -1.87 15.05
N LEU A 206 -8.56 -2.32 14.31
CA LEU A 206 -8.65 -3.44 13.40
C LEU A 206 -7.43 -4.35 13.55
N ARG A 207 -7.66 -5.66 13.57
CA ARG A 207 -6.63 -6.67 13.43
C ARG A 207 -7.12 -7.76 12.49
N LEU A 208 -6.43 -7.96 11.38
CA LEU A 208 -6.63 -9.08 10.48
C LEU A 208 -5.39 -9.96 10.53
N LEU A 209 -5.58 -11.27 10.62
CA LEU A 209 -4.55 -12.28 10.44
C LEU A 209 -5.11 -13.32 9.47
N ALA A 210 -4.34 -13.74 8.48
CA ALA A 210 -4.73 -14.80 7.56
C ALA A 210 -3.52 -15.64 7.16
N ASP A 211 -3.62 -16.96 7.27
CA ASP A 211 -2.56 -17.89 6.91
C ASP A 211 -3.15 -19.19 6.29
N SER A 212 -2.32 -20.21 6.13
CA SER A 212 -2.73 -21.51 5.58
C SER A 212 -3.68 -22.33 6.47
N THR A 213 -3.85 -21.93 7.73
CA THR A 213 -4.68 -22.60 8.74
C THR A 213 -6.04 -21.93 8.91
N GLY A 214 -6.13 -20.63 8.61
CA GLY A 214 -7.38 -19.87 8.68
C GLY A 214 -7.18 -18.37 8.59
N ALA A 215 -8.21 -17.63 8.98
CA ALA A 215 -8.17 -16.19 9.12
C ALA A 215 -8.93 -15.75 10.37
N SER A 216 -8.47 -14.66 10.97
CA SER A 216 -9.17 -13.96 12.04
C SER A 216 -9.24 -12.47 11.71
N LEU A 217 -10.41 -11.88 11.93
CA LEU A 217 -10.63 -10.45 11.85
C LEU A 217 -11.24 -9.99 13.17
N ARG A 218 -10.63 -9.00 13.79
CA ARG A 218 -11.15 -8.32 14.97
C ARG A 218 -11.32 -6.85 14.65
N VAL A 219 -12.54 -6.35 14.81
CA VAL A 219 -12.87 -4.93 14.66
C VAL A 219 -13.43 -4.43 15.98
N ARG A 220 -12.90 -3.32 16.48
CA ARG A 220 -13.44 -2.61 17.65
C ARG A 220 -14.15 -1.35 17.14
N GLY A 221 -15.43 -1.23 17.46
CA GLY A 221 -16.20 -0.01 17.23
C GLY A 221 -15.93 1.03 18.31
N ASP A 222 -16.30 2.27 18.02
CA ASP A 222 -16.16 3.41 18.94
C ASP A 222 -17.06 3.27 20.18
N ASP A 223 -18.14 2.50 20.06
CA ASP A 223 -19.04 2.13 21.16
C ASP A 223 -18.45 1.06 22.09
N GLY A 224 -17.19 0.67 21.89
CA GLY A 224 -16.48 -0.34 22.67
C GLY A 224 -16.84 -1.78 22.30
N LYS A 225 -17.79 -2.01 21.38
CA LYS A 225 -18.11 -3.36 20.91
C LYS A 225 -16.96 -3.91 20.08
N VAL A 226 -16.75 -5.22 20.20
CA VAL A 226 -15.73 -5.94 19.46
C VAL A 226 -16.40 -7.03 18.64
N VAL A 227 -16.27 -6.95 17.32
CA VAL A 227 -16.66 -8.01 16.40
C VAL A 227 -15.43 -8.86 16.11
N ARG A 228 -15.55 -10.17 16.28
CA ARG A 228 -14.53 -11.16 15.93
C ARG A 228 -15.10 -12.11 14.89
N LEU A 229 -14.40 -12.27 13.80
CA LEU A 229 -14.63 -13.30 12.79
C LEU A 229 -13.44 -14.25 12.82
N GLU A 230 -13.70 -15.55 12.87
CA GLU A 230 -12.69 -16.59 12.76
C GLU A 230 -13.14 -17.58 11.70
N ALA A 231 -12.32 -17.80 10.68
CA ALA A 231 -12.57 -18.75 9.60
C ALA A 231 -11.43 -19.76 9.61
N ASN A 232 -11.72 -21.05 9.75
CA ASN A 232 -10.72 -22.11 9.71
C ASN A 232 -11.31 -23.37 9.05
N ARG A 233 -10.57 -24.48 9.07
CA ARG A 233 -11.03 -25.75 8.46
C ARG A 233 -12.32 -26.31 9.05
N THR A 234 -12.68 -25.91 10.28
CA THR A 234 -13.89 -26.37 10.98
C THR A 234 -15.11 -25.52 10.70
N GLY A 235 -14.94 -24.32 10.13
CA GLY A 235 -16.04 -23.44 9.75
C GLY A 235 -15.73 -21.97 9.96
N LEU A 236 -16.79 -21.16 9.89
CA LEU A 236 -16.78 -19.73 10.15
C LEU A 236 -17.52 -19.47 11.47
N THR A 237 -16.87 -18.74 12.38
CA THR A 237 -17.46 -18.28 13.63
C THR A 237 -17.47 -16.76 13.66
N ILE A 238 -18.58 -16.18 14.13
CA ILE A 238 -18.73 -14.75 14.34
C ILE A 238 -19.14 -14.53 15.79
N VAL A 239 -18.37 -13.73 16.53
CA VAL A 239 -18.64 -13.37 17.91
C VAL A 239 -18.73 -11.85 18.00
N VAL A 240 -19.74 -11.36 18.70
CA VAL A 240 -19.90 -9.93 19.00
C VAL A 240 -19.85 -9.78 20.51
N ASP A 241 -18.73 -9.25 21.00
CA ASP A 241 -18.54 -8.95 22.42
C ASP A 241 -18.90 -7.49 22.67
N SER A 242 -19.87 -7.25 23.54
CA SER A 242 -20.10 -5.93 24.11
C SER A 242 -19.17 -5.77 25.30
N ALA A 243 -18.35 -4.71 25.34
CA ALA A 243 -17.65 -4.35 26.57
C ALA A 243 -18.70 -4.18 27.69
N ARG A 244 -18.66 -5.02 28.72
CA ARG A 244 -19.39 -4.73 29.97
C ARG A 244 -18.74 -3.47 30.55
N GLN A 245 -19.53 -2.41 30.71
CA GLN A 245 -19.16 -1.23 31.47
C GLN A 245 -18.74 -1.60 32.88
#